data_AF-A0A1C3JKG9-F1
#
_entry.id   AF-A0A1C3JKG9-F1
#
_cell.length_a   1.000
_cell.length_b   1.000
_cell.length_c   1.000
_cell.angle_alpha   90.00
_cell.angle_beta   90.00
_cell.angle_gamma   90.00
#
_symmetry.space_group_name_H-M   'P 1'
#
loop_
_entity.id
_entity.type
_entity.pdbx_description
1 polymer ?
#
loop_
_entity_poly.entity_id
_entity_poly.type
_entity_poly.pdbx_seq_one_letter_code
_entity_poly.pdbx_strand_id
1 'polypeptide(L)' 'MFETWYKMASLIQSGLDLTPIITHHYKVDDFQKGFDMMRSGMSGKVILDWE' A
#
# COMPACT_ATOMS: atom_id res chain seq x y z
N MET A 1 -21.27 4.74 7.30
CA MET A 1 -19.95 4.08 7.49
C MET A 1 -19.17 3.87 6.18
N PHE A 2 -19.70 4.15 4.98
CA PHE A 2 -18.99 3.96 3.71
C PHE A 2 -18.65 5.25 2.94
N GLU A 3 -19.14 6.40 3.41
CA GLU A 3 -18.92 7.73 2.82
C GLU A 3 -17.44 8.00 2.47
N THR A 4 -16.52 7.72 3.40
CA THR A 4 -15.09 7.93 3.18
C THR A 4 -14.53 6.99 2.10
N TRP A 5 -15.01 5.75 2.03
CA TRP A 5 -14.61 4.79 1.00
C TRP A 5 -15.06 5.22 -0.38
N TYR A 6 -16.31 5.69 -0.51
CA TYR A 6 -16.82 6.22 -1.78
C TYR A 6 -16.04 7.46 -2.23
N LYS A 7 -15.71 8.37 -1.30
CA LYS A 7 -14.88 9.53 -1.62
C LYS A 7 -13.49 9.13 -2.12
N MET A 8 -12.83 8.17 -1.46
CA MET A 8 -11.53 7.67 -1.91
C MET A 8 -11.60 6.98 -3.27
N ALA A 9 -12.62 6.16 -3.51
CA ALA A 9 -12.83 5.52 -4.80
C ALA A 9 -13.04 6.56 -5.93
N SER A 10 -13.86 7.59 -5.68
CA SER A 10 -14.07 8.69 -6.63
C SER A 10 -12.77 9.47 -6.91
N LEU A 11 -11.92 9.70 -5.90
CA LEU A 11 -10.62 10.36 -6.09
C LEU A 11 -9.69 9.54 -7.00
N ILE A 12 -9.59 8.23 -6.76
CA ILE A 12 -8.78 7.33 -7.58
C ILE A 12 -9.32 7.30 -9.02
N GLN A 13 -10.63 7.18 -9.21
CA GLN A 13 -11.27 7.21 -10.53
C GLN A 13 -11.07 8.55 -11.26
N SER A 14 -10.96 9.65 -10.53
CA SER A 14 -10.66 10.97 -11.08
C SER A 14 -9.19 11.19 -11.47
N GLY A 15 -8.32 10.19 -11.24
CA GLY A 15 -6.92 10.23 -11.66
C GLY A 15 -5.92 10.47 -10.53
N LEU A 16 -6.31 10.33 -9.26
CA LEU A 16 -5.34 10.33 -8.16
C LEU A 16 -4.42 9.10 -8.27
N ASP A 17 -3.15 9.34 -8.57
CA ASP A 17 -2.13 8.30 -8.61
C ASP A 17 -1.59 8.00 -7.20
N LEU A 18 -1.77 6.75 -6.76
CA LEU A 18 -1.27 6.23 -5.47
C LEU A 18 0.04 5.43 -5.63
N THR A 19 0.54 5.26 -6.84
CA THR A 19 1.80 4.55 -7.08
C THR A 19 2.97 5.13 -6.25
N PRO A 20 3.14 6.46 -6.12
CA PRO A 20 4.29 7.03 -5.40
C PRO A 20 4.32 6.75 -3.90
N ILE A 21 3.18 6.42 -3.27
CA ILE A 21 3.14 6.13 -1.83
C ILE A 21 3.54 4.68 -1.52
N ILE A 22 3.52 3.80 -2.53
CA ILE A 22 3.96 2.42 -2.40
C ILE A 22 5.46 2.36 -2.64
N THR A 23 6.21 2.01 -1.60
CA THR A 23 7.67 2.04 -1.67
C THR A 23 8.30 0.66 -1.77
N HIS A 24 7.60 -0.40 -1.39
CA HIS A 24 8.11 -1.77 -1.47
C HIS A 24 7.02 -2.78 -1.82
N HIS A 25 7.41 -3.77 -2.61
CA HIS A 25 6.62 -4.96 -2.94
C HIS A 25 7.43 -6.20 -2.55
N TYR A 26 6.79 -7.13 -1.85
CA TYR A 26 7.37 -8.43 -1.51
C TYR A 26 6.36 -9.53 -1.82
N LYS A 27 6.83 -10.76 -2.06
CA LYS A 27 5.94 -11.93 -2.04
C LYS A 27 5.43 -12.16 -0.61
N VAL A 28 4.26 -12.74 -0.46
CA VAL A 28 3.66 -13.03 0.85
C VAL A 28 4.54 -13.96 1.68
N ASP A 29 5.27 -14.88 1.04
CA ASP A 29 6.22 -15.77 1.71
C ASP A 29 7.36 -15.00 2.39
N ASP A 30 7.68 -13.80 1.90
CA ASP A 30 8.66 -12.88 2.47
C ASP A 30 8.03 -11.91 3.49
N PHE A 31 6.89 -12.26 4.11
CA PHE A 31 6.17 -11.36 5.03
C PHE A 31 7.10 -10.76 6.08
N GLN A 32 7.99 -11.54 6.69
CA GLN A 32 8.90 -11.06 7.73
C GLN A 32 9.73 -9.87 7.25
N LYS A 33 10.28 -9.94 6.03
CA LYS A 33 11.06 -8.86 5.40
C LYS A 33 10.21 -7.61 5.20
N GLY A 34 8.94 -7.78 4.79
CA GLY A 34 8.00 -6.67 4.65
C GLY A 34 7.72 -5.96 5.97
N PHE A 35 7.52 -6.71 7.06
CA PHE A 35 7.28 -6.14 8.39
C PHE A 35 8.53 -5.48 8.98
N ASP A 36 9.72 -6.05 8.78
CA ASP A 36 10.98 -5.45 9.23
C ASP A 36 11.25 -4.13 8.49
N MET A 37 10.94 -4.08 7.20
CA MET A 37 11.03 -2.83 6.42
C MET A 37 10.07 -1.76 6.95
N MET A 38 8.83 -2.11 7.27
CA MET A 38 7.88 -1.16 7.90
C MET A 38 8.38 -0.65 9.26
N ARG A 39 8.96 -1.53 10.07
CA ARG A 39 9.53 -1.18 11.39
C ARG A 39 10.76 -0.29 11.30
N SER A 40 11.53 -0.39 10.22
CA SER A 40 12.75 0.41 10.03
C SER A 40 12.49 1.92 9.92
N GLY A 41 11.24 2.33 9.61
CA GLY A 41 10.89 3.71 9.30
C GLY A 41 11.31 4.16 7.90
N MET A 42 11.98 3.31 7.12
CA MET A 42 12.45 3.59 5.76
C MET A 42 11.44 3.19 4.67
N SER A 43 10.14 3.18 4.99
CA SER A 43 9.07 2.79 4.06
C SER A 43 7.84 3.69 4.18
N GLY A 44 7.16 3.95 3.06
CA GLY A 44 5.85 4.62 3.04
C GLY A 44 4.71 3.62 3.18
N LYS A 45 4.57 2.75 2.17
CA LYS A 45 3.63 1.62 2.15
C LYS A 45 4.31 0.40 1.58
N VAL A 46 4.14 -0.74 2.26
CA VAL A 46 4.59 -2.05 1.80
C VAL A 46 3.38 -2.87 1.36
N ILE A 47 3.49 -3.54 0.20
CA ILE A 47 2.50 -4.50 -0.31
C ILE A 47 3.10 -5.90 -0.27
N LEU A 48 2.32 -6.85 0.26
CA LEU A 48 2.61 -8.28 0.19
C LEU A 48 1.71 -8.90 -0.89
N ASP A 49 2.34 -9.48 -1.90
CA ASP A 49 1.68 -10.06 -3.08
C ASP A 49 1.44 -11.58 -2.89
N TRP A 50 0.25 -12.04 -3.28
CA TRP A 50 -0.18 -13.44 -3.15
C TRP A 50 -0.06 -14.23 -4.46
N GLU A 51 0.20 -13.56 -5.59
CA GLU A 51 0.54 -14.19 -6.86
C GLU A 51 2.01 -14.62 -6.91
#